data_AF-A0A945W9H3-F1
#
_entry.id   AF-A0A945W9H3-F1
#
_cell.length_a   1.000
_cell.length_b   1.000
_cell.length_c   1.000
_cell.angle_alpha   90.00
_cell.angle_beta   90.00
_cell.angle_gamma   90.00
#
_symmetry.space_group_name_H-M   'P 1'
#
loop_
_entity.id
_entity.type
_entity.pdbx_description
1 polymer ?
#
loop_
_entity_poly.entity_id
_entity_poly.type
_entity_poly.pdbx_seq_one_letter_code
_entity_poly.pdbx_strand_id
1 'polypeptide(L)' 'MHEAVGTGNIEAIKKHLAAGADVNANVNTRDVDGETPLDVAIHPQNSFNTVSKEIADLLRNHSGKTSKELKAEEK' A
#
# COMPACT_ATOMS: atom_id res chain seq x y z
N MET A 1 4.72 0.38 6.46
CA MET A 1 3.96 0.77 5.24
C MET A 1 2.49 0.93 5.53
N HIS A 2 1.80 -0.10 6.05
CA HIS A 2 0.36 -0.07 6.35
C HIS A 2 -0.05 1.07 7.28
N GLU A 3 0.69 1.33 8.35
CA GLU A 3 0.44 2.47 9.24
C GLU A 3 0.54 3.83 8.51
N ALA A 4 1.57 4.01 7.68
CA ALA A 4 1.74 5.24 6.89
C ALA A 4 0.59 5.42 5.88
N VAL A 5 0.06 4.33 5.33
CA VAL A 5 -1.12 4.34 4.46
C VAL A 5 -2.39 4.66 5.22
N GLY A 6 -2.65 4.00 6.35
CA GLY A 6 -3.85 4.22 7.17
C GLY A 6 -3.91 5.63 7.77
N THR A 7 -2.75 6.23 8.05
CA THR A 7 -2.64 7.62 8.53
C THR A 7 -2.62 8.66 7.41
N GLY A 8 -2.57 8.24 6.13
CA GLY A 8 -2.50 9.15 5.00
C GLY A 8 -1.14 9.87 4.83
N ASN A 9 -0.06 9.35 5.42
CA ASN A 9 1.25 9.99 5.43
C ASN A 9 2.01 9.72 4.12
N ILE A 10 1.74 10.55 3.10
CA ILE A 10 2.34 10.45 1.77
C ILE A 10 3.87 10.55 1.81
N GLU A 11 4.43 11.42 2.66
CA GLU A 11 5.89 11.60 2.75
C GLU A 11 6.57 10.32 3.26
N ALA A 12 5.99 9.69 4.29
CA ALA A 12 6.47 8.41 4.77
C ALA A 12 6.36 7.32 3.70
N ILE A 13 5.27 7.27 2.93
CA ILE A 13 5.09 6.32 1.83
C ILE A 13 6.14 6.54 0.74
N LYS A 14 6.30 7.78 0.26
CA LYS A 14 7.33 8.12 -0.74
C LYS A 14 8.73 7.78 -0.26
N LYS A 15 9.05 8.03 1.01
CA LYS A 15 10.34 7.66 1.61
C LYS A 15 10.55 6.14 1.61
N HIS A 16 9.51 5.36 1.95
CA HIS A 16 9.58 3.90 1.91
C HIS A 16 9.72 3.36 0.47
N LEU A 17 9.01 3.96 -0.49
CA LEU A 17 9.12 3.61 -1.92
C LEU A 17 10.47 3.99 -2.51
N ALA A 18 11.06 5.11 -2.06
CA ALA A 18 12.37 5.58 -2.49
C ALA A 18 13.54 4.84 -1.81
N ALA A 19 13.31 4.22 -0.65
CA ALA A 19 14.35 3.53 0.11
C ALA A 19 14.91 2.26 -0.56
N GLY A 20 14.37 1.85 -1.72
CA GLY A 20 14.90 0.75 -2.52
C GLY A 20 14.72 -0.62 -1.87
N ALA A 21 15.04 -1.67 -2.64
CA ALA A 21 14.81 -3.07 -2.29
C ALA A 21 15.47 -3.54 -0.98
N ASP A 22 16.49 -2.83 -0.50
CA ASP A 22 17.22 -3.16 0.73
C ASP A 22 16.43 -2.93 2.01
N VAL A 23 15.45 -2.02 2.02
CA VAL A 23 14.64 -1.72 3.20
C VAL A 23 13.24 -2.31 3.03
N ASN A 24 13.14 -3.61 2.78
CA ASN A 24 11.95 -4.49 2.79
C ASN A 24 10.58 -3.79 2.96
N ALA A 25 10.25 -2.86 2.07
CA ALA A 25 8.98 -2.17 2.02
C ALA A 25 8.27 -2.69 0.78
N ASN A 26 8.09 -4.01 0.75
CA ASN A 26 7.35 -4.65 -0.32
C ASN A 26 5.94 -4.03 -0.32
N VAL A 27 5.58 -3.32 -1.38
CA VAL A 27 4.25 -2.72 -1.56
C VAL A 27 3.12 -3.76 -1.58
N ASN A 28 3.50 -5.04 -1.65
CA ASN A 28 2.65 -6.22 -1.61
C ASN A 28 2.72 -6.98 -0.27
N THR A 29 3.39 -6.42 0.75
CA THR A 29 3.46 -7.05 2.07
C THR A 29 2.05 -7.17 2.65
N ARG A 30 1.69 -8.32 3.18
CA ARG A 30 0.38 -8.53 3.82
C ARG A 30 0.52 -8.27 5.32
N ASP A 31 -0.43 -7.56 5.91
CA ASP A 31 -0.51 -7.37 7.36
C ASP A 31 -1.05 -8.62 8.08
N VAL A 32 -1.30 -8.56 9.39
CA VAL A 32 -1.83 -9.69 10.17
C VAL A 32 -3.21 -10.13 9.67
N ASP A 33 -3.99 -9.19 9.14
CA ASP A 33 -5.29 -9.44 8.50
C ASP A 33 -5.17 -9.94 7.05
N GLY A 34 -3.95 -10.03 6.52
CA GLY A 34 -3.70 -10.43 5.14
C GLY A 34 -3.88 -9.31 4.12
N GLU A 35 -4.07 -8.07 4.57
CA GLU A 35 -4.28 -6.90 3.72
C GLU A 35 -2.95 -6.32 3.22
N THR A 36 -2.87 -5.93 1.96
CA THR A 36 -1.71 -5.19 1.44
C THR A 36 -1.84 -3.70 1.75
N PRO A 37 -0.76 -2.91 1.67
CA PRO A 37 -0.84 -1.46 1.74
C PRO A 37 -1.89 -0.89 0.79
N LEU A 38 -2.06 -1.49 -0.40
CA LEU A 38 -3.08 -1.03 -1.35
C LEU A 38 -4.49 -1.37 -0.87
N ASP A 39 -4.71 -2.54 -0.25
CA ASP A 39 -6.00 -2.87 0.39
C ASP A 39 -6.34 -1.87 1.49
N VAL A 40 -5.37 -1.55 2.36
CA VAL A 40 -5.53 -0.56 3.43
C VAL A 40 -5.84 0.82 2.85
N ALA A 41 -5.22 1.22 1.73
CA ALA A 41 -5.48 2.52 1.09
C ALA A 41 -6.91 2.65 0.55
N ILE A 42 -7.48 1.55 0.02
CA ILE A 42 -8.84 1.53 -0.53
C ILE A 42 -9.88 1.08 0.50
N HIS A 43 -9.45 0.75 1.72
CA HIS A 43 -10.34 0.25 2.76
C HIS A 43 -11.33 1.35 3.18
N PRO A 44 -12.63 1.04 3.36
CA PRO A 44 -13.64 2.04 3.69
C PRO A 44 -13.36 2.79 4.99
N GLN A 45 -12.63 2.19 5.93
CA GLN A 45 -12.19 2.86 7.17
C GLN A 45 -11.08 3.90 6.95
N ASN A 46 -10.34 3.85 5.85
CA ASN A 46 -9.31 4.85 5.50
C ASN A 46 -9.80 5.80 4.39
N SER A 47 -11.08 5.73 4.04
CA SER A 47 -11.71 6.48 2.97
C SER A 47 -12.03 7.94 3.35
N PHE A 48 -11.26 8.52 4.28
CA PHE A 48 -11.55 9.83 4.86
C PHE A 48 -11.17 11.03 3.97
N ASN A 49 -10.46 10.89 2.83
CA ASN A 49 -10.10 12.03 1.96
C ASN A 49 -9.55 11.62 0.56
N THR A 50 -9.40 12.60 -0.33
CA THR A 50 -8.66 12.60 -1.61
C THR A 50 -7.25 11.99 -1.53
N VAL A 51 -6.63 12.03 -0.35
CA VAL A 51 -5.31 11.48 -0.05
C VAL A 51 -5.25 9.96 -0.28
N SER A 52 -6.31 9.23 0.05
CA SER A 52 -6.35 7.76 -0.11
C SER A 52 -6.23 7.34 -1.57
N LYS A 53 -6.81 8.14 -2.49
CA LYS A 53 -6.67 7.94 -3.94
C LYS A 53 -5.25 8.18 -4.41
N GLU A 54 -4.62 9.28 -3.98
CA GLU A 54 -3.23 9.58 -4.35
C GLU A 54 -2.26 8.51 -3.82
N ILE A 55 -2.49 7.99 -2.62
CA ILE A 55 -1.73 6.87 -2.06
C ILE A 55 -1.92 5.60 -2.88
N ALA A 56 -3.16 5.27 -3.25
CA ALA A 56 -3.44 4.10 -4.08
C ALA A 56 -2.74 4.18 -5.44
N ASP A 57 -2.75 5.35 -6.09
CA ASP A 57 -2.03 5.60 -7.34
C ASP A 57 -0.51 5.46 -7.16
N LEU A 58 0.07 6.01 -6.09
CA LEU A 58 1.50 5.86 -5.79
C LEU A 58 1.91 4.40 -5.59
N LEU A 59 1.11 3.64 -4.84
CA LEU A 59 1.36 2.21 -4.61
C LEU A 59 1.24 1.43 -5.93
N ARG A 60 0.19 1.67 -6.72
CA ARG A 60 0.01 1.07 -8.05
C ARG A 60 1.18 1.37 -8.99
N ASN A 61 1.68 2.61 -9.00
CA ASN A 61 2.82 3.02 -9.82
C ASN A 61 4.11 2.25 -9.47
N HIS A 62 4.25 1.82 -8.21
CA HIS A 62 5.36 0.98 -7.74
C HIS A 62 5.06 -0.52 -7.80
N SER A 63 4.16 -0.97 -8.68
CA SER A 63 3.73 -2.37 -8.79
C SER A 63 3.02 -2.92 -7.54
N GLY A 64 2.40 -2.03 -6.76
CA GLY A 64 1.53 -2.38 -5.65
C GLY A 64 0.25 -3.03 -6.13
N LYS A 65 -0.03 -4.19 -5.57
CA LYS A 65 -1.18 -5.04 -5.86
C LYS A 65 -1.98 -5.25 -4.58
N THR A 66 -3.27 -5.46 -4.76
CA THR A 66 -4.14 -5.91 -3.69
C THR A 66 -3.86 -7.38 -3.35
N SER A 67 -4.20 -7.77 -2.14
CA SER A 67 -4.17 -9.17 -1.69
C SER A 67 -4.93 -10.12 -2.64
N LYS A 68 -5.98 -9.63 -3.30
CA LYS A 68 -6.73 -10.36 -4.33
C LYS A 68 -5.96 -10.53 -5.64
N GLU A 69 -5.32 -9.48 -6.11
CA GLU A 69 -4.50 -9.51 -7.34
C GLU A 69 -3.30 -10.45 -7.18
N LEU A 70 -2.64 -10.43 -6.02
CA LEU A 70 -1.52 -11.36 -5.72
C LEU A 70 -1.98 -12.82 -5.75
N LYS A 71 -3.12 -13.11 -5.11
CA LYS A 71 -3.68 -14.46 -5.06
C LYS A 71 -4.12 -14.99 -6.44
N ALA A 72 -4.43 -14.09 -7.37
CA ALA A 72 -4.76 -14.44 -8.76
C ALA A 72 -3.51 -14.73 -9.60
N GLU A 73 -2.35 -14.18 -9.23
CA GLU A 73 -1.07 -14.34 -9.93
C GLU A 73 -0.30 -15.61 -9.51
N GLU A 74 -0.61 -16.15 -8.32
CA GLU A 74 -0.05 -17.40 -7.79
C GLU A 74 -0.67 -18.68 -8.42
N LYS A 75 -1.46 -18.56 -9.49
CA LYS A 75 -2.27 -19.64 -10.09
C LYS A 75 -1.91 -19.90 -11.55
#